data_AF-A0A9J7JGF3-F1
#
_entry.id   AF-A0A9J7JGF3-F1
#
_cell.length_a   1.000
_cell.length_b   1.000
_cell.length_c   1.000
_cell.angle_alpha   90.00
_cell.angle_beta   90.00
_cell.angle_gamma   90.00
#
_symmetry.space_group_name_H-M   'P 1'
#
loop_
_entity.id
_entity.type
_entity.pdbx_description
1 polymer ?
#
loop_
_entity_poly.entity_id
_entity_poly.type
_entity_poly.pdbx_seq_one_letter_code
_entity_poly.pdbx_strand_id
1 'polypeptide(L)'
;MGTPSKKNNFPCPRTPALWGQSQESTSLLYCHFGRLNPVQSIHIDATLYTDSDFHPSCKVTAMNCFLLELRVILHEYSNERLSETVRNVIFLANSSLSSNKNITEYGCKECEELEEKDIKEFLQSFIRIVQMFINTS
;
A
#
# COMPACT_ATOMS: atom_id res chain seq x y z
N MET A 1 13.73 -16.36 32.79
CA MET A 1 14.24 -15.36 31.82
C MET A 1 13.78 -15.77 30.44
N GLY A 2 12.82 -15.02 29.88
CA GLY A 2 12.34 -15.19 28.52
C GLY A 2 11.73 -13.87 28.10
N THR A 3 12.43 -13.12 27.27
CA THR A 3 12.00 -11.81 26.78
C THR A 3 10.74 -11.96 25.92
N PRO A 4 9.68 -11.13 26.10
CA PRO A 4 8.54 -11.16 25.20
C PRO A 4 8.94 -10.56 23.85
N SER A 5 8.80 -11.37 22.80
CA SER A 5 8.98 -11.00 21.41
C SER A 5 8.07 -9.80 21.07
N LYS A 6 8.67 -8.67 20.69
CA LYS A 6 7.96 -7.48 20.22
C LYS A 6 7.22 -7.84 18.93
N LYS A 7 5.93 -8.17 19.06
CA LYS A 7 5.01 -8.17 17.92
C LYS A 7 4.93 -6.74 17.41
N ASN A 8 5.50 -6.47 16.24
CA ASN A 8 5.33 -5.21 15.51
C ASN A 8 3.86 -5.08 15.06
N ASN A 9 2.96 -4.86 16.02
CA ASN A 9 1.60 -4.42 15.77
C ASN A 9 1.69 -2.94 15.44
N PHE A 10 1.60 -2.61 14.16
CA PHE A 10 1.38 -1.23 13.72
C PHE A 10 -0.01 -0.83 14.22
N PRO A 11 -0.13 0.12 15.16
CA PRO A 11 -1.43 0.53 15.66
C PRO A 11 -2.17 1.25 14.54
N CYS A 12 -3.33 0.72 14.14
CA CYS A 12 -4.34 1.51 13.46
C CYS A 12 -4.58 2.79 14.26
N PRO A 13 -4.53 3.99 13.64
CA PRO A 13 -4.86 5.21 14.36
C PRO A 13 -6.31 5.06 14.89
N ARG A 14 -6.49 5.23 16.21
CA ARG A 14 -7.84 5.30 16.78
C ARG A 14 -8.45 6.61 16.31
N THR A 15 -9.45 6.53 15.45
CA THR A 15 -10.20 7.67 14.93
C THR A 15 -10.82 8.51 16.07
N PRO A 16 -10.68 9.84 16.06
CA PRO A 16 -11.66 10.73 16.67
C PRO A 16 -12.81 10.95 15.66
N ALA A 17 -14.04 10.88 16.16
CA ALA A 17 -15.30 10.82 15.41
C ALA A 17 -15.72 12.12 14.70
N LEU A 18 -14.92 12.64 13.76
CA LEU A 18 -15.23 13.92 13.08
C LEU A 18 -14.57 14.05 11.69
N TRP A 19 -14.50 12.98 10.90
CA TRP A 19 -13.75 12.95 9.65
C TRP A 19 -14.65 12.44 8.50
N GLY A 20 -14.66 13.14 7.36
CA GLY A 20 -15.62 12.92 6.27
C GLY A 20 -15.41 11.58 5.54
N GLN A 21 -16.41 11.13 4.77
CA GLN A 21 -16.46 9.80 4.11
C GLN A 21 -15.19 9.41 3.31
N SER A 22 -14.43 10.37 2.77
CA SER A 22 -13.16 10.13 2.07
C SER A 22 -12.01 9.68 3.01
N GLN A 23 -12.01 10.13 4.27
CA GLN A 23 -10.96 9.82 5.25
C GLN A 23 -11.15 8.44 5.90
N GLU A 24 -12.37 7.89 5.90
CA GLU A 24 -12.64 6.52 6.36
C GLU A 24 -11.95 5.48 5.47
N SER A 25 -12.04 5.62 4.14
CA SER A 25 -11.45 4.66 3.19
C SER A 25 -9.92 4.61 3.28
N THR A 26 -9.27 5.76 3.45
CA THR A 26 -7.80 5.86 3.53
C THR A 26 -7.26 5.34 4.86
N SER A 27 -7.98 5.55 5.97
CA SER A 27 -7.64 4.96 7.27
C SER A 27 -7.83 3.44 7.27
N LEU A 28 -8.87 2.94 6.60
CA LEU A 28 -9.10 1.52 6.41
C LEU A 28 -8.03 0.87 5.51
N LEU A 29 -7.55 1.57 4.49
CA LEU A 29 -6.45 1.12 3.63
C LEU A 29 -5.18 0.85 4.44
N TYR A 30 -4.80 1.81 5.31
CA TYR A 30 -3.65 1.65 6.21
C TYR A 30 -3.83 0.48 7.18
N CYS A 31 -5.04 0.30 7.72
CA CYS A 31 -5.36 -0.80 8.63
C CYS A 31 -5.33 -2.17 7.96
N HIS A 32 -5.90 -2.31 6.75
CA HIS A 32 -5.83 -3.56 6.01
C HIS A 32 -4.41 -3.87 5.56
N PHE A 33 -3.61 -2.86 5.22
CA PHE A 33 -2.21 -3.04 4.88
C PHE A 33 -1.36 -3.45 6.07
N GLY A 34 -1.62 -2.93 7.27
CA GLY A 34 -0.98 -3.41 8.51
C GLY A 34 -1.16 -4.91 8.74
N ARG A 35 -2.19 -5.52 8.14
CA ARG A 35 -2.46 -6.96 8.17
C ARG A 35 -1.76 -7.77 7.05
N LEU A 36 -1.08 -7.11 6.10
CA LEU A 36 -0.16 -7.74 5.14
C LEU A 36 1.25 -7.96 5.72
N ASN A 37 1.58 -7.34 6.85
CA ASN A 37 2.89 -7.52 7.48
C ASN A 37 3.23 -8.98 7.91
N PRO A 38 2.26 -9.85 8.29
CA PRO A 38 2.52 -11.28 8.53
C PRO A 38 2.79 -12.11 7.26
N VAL A 39 2.64 -11.54 6.06
CA VAL A 39 2.90 -12.22 4.77
C VAL A 39 4.39 -12.52 4.57
N GLN A 40 5.28 -11.99 5.42
CA GLN A 40 6.70 -12.35 5.50
C GLN A 40 6.97 -13.86 5.71
N SER A 41 5.94 -14.66 6.02
CA SER A 41 6.02 -16.12 6.13
C SER A 41 5.80 -16.88 4.80
N ILE A 42 5.42 -16.18 3.74
CA ILE A 42 5.32 -16.73 2.38
C ILE A 42 6.58 -16.28 1.64
N HIS A 43 7.41 -17.23 1.21
CA HIS A 43 8.55 -16.93 0.35
C HIS A 43 8.02 -16.49 -1.02
N ILE A 44 7.98 -15.17 -1.20
CA ILE A 44 7.64 -14.51 -2.45
C ILE A 44 8.97 -14.05 -3.04
N ASP A 45 9.46 -14.78 -4.03
CA ASP A 45 10.74 -14.52 -4.70
C ASP A 45 10.59 -13.54 -5.88
N ALA A 46 9.43 -12.88 -5.97
CA ALA A 46 9.15 -11.87 -6.99
C ALA A 46 9.86 -10.55 -6.65
N THR A 47 10.40 -9.93 -7.69
CA THR A 47 10.86 -8.54 -7.68
C THR A 47 9.76 -7.67 -8.30
N LEU A 48 9.45 -6.54 -7.67
CA LEU A 48 8.30 -5.70 -8.00
C LEU A 48 8.74 -4.26 -8.23
N TYR A 49 8.15 -3.61 -9.22
CA TYR A 49 8.43 -2.20 -9.52
C TYR A 49 8.08 -1.31 -8.32
N THR A 50 9.11 -0.68 -7.74
CA THR A 50 8.99 0.02 -6.46
C THR A 50 9.53 1.43 -6.57
N ASP A 51 8.63 2.41 -6.61
CA ASP A 51 9.03 3.80 -6.38
C ASP A 51 9.42 3.96 -4.90
N SER A 52 10.67 4.32 -4.61
CA SER A 52 11.16 4.49 -3.23
C SER A 52 11.37 5.96 -2.85
N ASP A 53 11.29 6.85 -3.83
CA ASP A 53 11.54 8.30 -3.73
C ASP A 53 10.42 9.06 -4.44
N PHE A 54 9.18 8.71 -4.07
CA PHE A 54 7.98 9.25 -4.70
C PHE A 54 7.89 10.77 -4.50
N HIS A 55 7.84 11.50 -5.62
CA HIS A 55 7.62 12.94 -5.59
C HIS A 55 6.13 13.24 -5.33
N PRO A 56 5.77 14.21 -4.48
CA PRO A 56 4.36 14.50 -4.16
C PRO A 56 3.47 14.85 -5.36
N SER A 57 4.05 15.34 -6.45
CA SER A 57 3.35 15.64 -7.70
C SER A 57 3.02 14.40 -8.56
N CYS A 58 3.56 13.24 -8.19
CA CYS A 58 3.38 11.96 -8.87
C CYS A 58 2.74 10.91 -7.96
N LYS A 59 2.10 11.33 -6.86
CA LYS A 59 1.60 10.43 -5.82
C LYS A 59 0.49 9.52 -6.32
N VAL A 60 -0.35 9.99 -7.26
CA VAL A 60 -1.45 9.18 -7.82
C VAL A 60 -0.87 8.14 -8.79
N THR A 61 0.05 8.55 -9.67
CA THR A 61 0.77 7.68 -10.59
C THR A 61 1.55 6.60 -9.84
N ALA A 62 2.35 7.01 -8.85
CA ALA A 62 3.11 6.07 -8.03
C ALA A 62 2.20 5.08 -7.28
N MET A 63 1.06 5.54 -6.72
CA MET A 63 0.13 4.59 -6.09
C MET A 63 -0.49 3.63 -7.10
N ASN A 64 -0.83 4.08 -8.31
CA ASN A 64 -1.32 3.18 -9.36
C ASN A 64 -0.29 2.10 -9.70
N CYS A 65 1.00 2.43 -9.80
CA CYS A 65 2.07 1.44 -10.00
C CYS A 65 2.07 0.41 -8.89
N PHE A 66 2.05 0.85 -7.63
CA PHE A 66 1.96 -0.06 -6.49
C PHE A 66 0.74 -0.99 -6.52
N LEU A 67 -0.42 -0.51 -6.98
CA LEU A 67 -1.62 -1.34 -7.12
C LEU A 67 -1.53 -2.35 -8.26
N LEU A 68 -0.79 -2.04 -9.32
CA LEU A 68 -0.51 -2.97 -10.41
C LEU A 68 0.40 -4.11 -9.93
N GLU A 69 1.47 -3.79 -9.21
CA GLU A 69 2.38 -4.80 -8.64
C GLU A 69 1.70 -5.70 -7.60
N LEU A 70 0.76 -5.15 -6.80
CA LEU A 70 -0.08 -5.96 -5.92
C LEU A 70 -0.94 -6.99 -6.71
N ARG A 71 -1.32 -6.71 -7.96
CA ARG A 71 -2.03 -7.69 -8.81
C ARG A 71 -1.08 -8.78 -9.32
N VAL A 72 0.20 -8.49 -9.52
CA VAL A 72 1.21 -9.52 -9.82
C VAL A 72 1.26 -10.52 -8.66
N ILE A 73 1.33 -10.04 -7.42
CA ILE A 73 1.26 -10.90 -6.22
C ILE A 73 -0.02 -11.77 -6.21
N LEU A 74 -1.18 -11.21 -6.57
CA LEU A 74 -2.44 -11.97 -6.66
C LEU A 74 -2.40 -13.08 -7.72
N HIS A 75 -1.69 -12.84 -8.82
CA HIS A 75 -1.64 -13.77 -9.94
C HIS A 75 -0.65 -14.90 -9.70
N GLU A 76 0.49 -14.59 -9.10
CA GLU A 76 1.58 -15.54 -8.89
C GLU A 76 1.39 -16.42 -7.65
N TYR A 77 0.71 -15.90 -6.61
CA TYR A 77 0.62 -16.58 -5.33
C TYR A 77 -0.81 -17.05 -5.03
N SER A 78 -0.99 -18.37 -5.02
CA SER A 78 -2.24 -19.01 -4.62
C SER A 78 -2.31 -19.16 -3.09
N ASN A 79 -2.58 -18.06 -2.39
CA ASN A 79 -2.86 -18.07 -0.96
C ASN A 79 -4.16 -17.31 -0.69
N GLU A 80 -5.21 -18.00 -0.26
CA GLU A 80 -6.55 -17.44 -0.10
C GLU A 80 -6.58 -16.20 0.80
N ARG A 81 -5.86 -16.25 1.93
CA ARG A 81 -5.80 -15.16 2.91
C ARG A 81 -5.02 -13.95 2.39
N LEU A 82 -3.91 -14.19 1.70
CA LEU A 82 -3.16 -13.14 1.01
C LEU A 82 -4.04 -12.49 -0.05
N SER A 83 -4.69 -13.31 -0.87
CA SER A 83 -5.50 -12.85 -1.98
C SER A 83 -6.71 -12.04 -1.55
N GLU A 84 -7.39 -12.46 -0.48
CA GLU A 84 -8.45 -11.66 0.14
C GLU A 84 -7.91 -10.31 0.64
N THR A 85 -6.77 -10.33 1.33
CA THR A 85 -6.18 -9.10 1.89
C THR A 85 -5.77 -8.12 0.78
N VAL A 86 -5.11 -8.60 -0.26
CA VAL A 86 -4.68 -7.76 -1.39
C VAL A 86 -5.88 -7.22 -2.18
N ARG A 87 -6.93 -8.02 -2.41
CA ARG A 87 -8.18 -7.54 -3.03
C ARG A 87 -8.83 -6.41 -2.22
N ASN A 88 -8.88 -6.56 -0.90
CA ASN A 88 -9.43 -5.53 -0.01
C ASN A 88 -8.60 -4.24 -0.08
N VAL A 89 -7.27 -4.34 -0.10
CA VAL A 89 -6.36 -3.18 -0.26
C VAL A 89 -6.60 -2.48 -1.59
N ILE A 90 -6.66 -3.22 -2.71
CA ILE A 90 -6.92 -2.64 -4.05
C ILE A 90 -8.29 -1.96 -4.08
N PHE A 91 -9.32 -2.58 -3.52
CA PHE A 91 -10.67 -2.01 -3.47
C PHE A 91 -10.70 -0.68 -2.69
N LEU A 92 -10.08 -0.64 -1.52
CA LEU A 92 -10.00 0.57 -0.69
C LEU A 92 -9.19 1.66 -1.36
N ALA A 93 -8.05 1.32 -1.97
CA ALA A 93 -7.21 2.28 -2.68
C ALA A 93 -7.93 2.89 -3.87
N ASN A 94 -8.59 2.09 -4.71
CA ASN A 94 -9.40 2.60 -5.82
C ASN A 94 -10.52 3.53 -5.35
N SER A 95 -11.17 3.19 -4.23
CA SER A 95 -12.21 4.04 -3.64
C SER A 95 -11.63 5.39 -3.22
N SER A 96 -10.50 5.40 -2.50
CA SER A 96 -9.79 6.64 -2.10
C SER A 96 -9.27 7.45 -3.30
N LEU A 97 -8.74 6.79 -4.34
CA LEU A 97 -8.23 7.45 -5.54
C LEU A 97 -9.36 8.03 -6.41
N SER A 98 -10.54 7.39 -6.42
CA SER A 98 -11.69 7.89 -7.19
C SER A 98 -12.19 9.26 -6.73
N SER A 99 -11.89 9.66 -5.49
CA SER A 99 -12.16 11.00 -4.97
C SER A 99 -11.21 12.08 -5.54
N ASN A 100 -10.10 11.68 -6.16
CA ASN A 100 -9.07 12.54 -6.75
C ASN A 100 -9.15 12.62 -8.30
N LYS A 101 -10.34 12.40 -8.87
CA LYS A 101 -10.59 12.17 -10.31
C LYS A 101 -10.07 13.22 -11.31
N ASN A 102 -9.59 14.38 -10.87
CA ASN A 102 -9.14 15.48 -11.73
C ASN A 102 -7.66 15.88 -11.53
N ILE A 103 -6.83 15.03 -10.94
CA ILE A 103 -5.38 15.29 -10.84
C ILE A 103 -4.71 14.74 -12.09
N THR A 104 -4.35 15.63 -13.03
CA THR A 104 -3.45 15.30 -14.13
C THR A 104 -2.03 15.54 -13.65
N GLU A 105 -1.26 14.48 -13.50
CA GLU A 105 0.17 14.54 -13.16
C GLU A 105 1.00 14.55 -14.47
N TYR A 106 2.09 15.32 -14.50
CA TYR A 106 2.95 15.45 -15.67
C TYR A 106 4.40 15.14 -15.31
N GLY A 107 5.13 14.50 -16.21
CA GLY A 107 6.56 14.18 -16.02
C GLY A 107 6.82 13.11 -14.97
N CYS A 108 5.83 12.29 -14.65
CA CYS A 108 5.99 11.13 -13.77
C CYS A 108 6.57 9.96 -14.56
N LYS A 109 7.35 9.13 -13.88
CA LYS A 109 7.89 7.90 -14.45
C LYS A 109 6.78 6.88 -14.70
N GLU A 110 6.90 6.11 -15.76
CA GLU A 110 6.11 4.91 -15.97
C GLU A 110 6.56 3.82 -14.98
N CYS A 111 5.66 2.87 -14.68
CA CYS A 111 5.92 1.87 -13.65
C CYS A 111 7.14 0.99 -13.99
N GLU A 112 7.31 0.66 -15.27
CA GLU A 112 8.40 -0.14 -15.80
C GLU A 112 9.76 0.58 -15.80
N GLU A 113 9.79 1.90 -15.54
CA GLU A 113 11.02 2.67 -15.38
C GLU A 113 11.51 2.70 -13.92
N LEU A 114 10.73 2.11 -13.00
CA LEU A 114 11.07 2.04 -11.58
C LEU A 114 12.06 0.90 -11.30
N GLU A 115 12.79 1.01 -10.19
CA GLU A 115 13.63 -0.09 -9.73
C GLU A 115 12.75 -1.26 -9.25
N GLU A 116 13.11 -2.48 -9.67
CA GLU A 116 12.52 -3.67 -9.10
C GLU A 116 13.14 -3.98 -7.74
N LYS A 117 12.30 -4.25 -6.74
CA LYS A 117 12.75 -4.57 -5.38
C LYS A 117 12.08 -5.81 -4.82
N ASP A 118 12.68 -6.38 -3.80
CA ASP A 118 12.08 -7.51 -3.09
C ASP A 118 10.76 -7.09 -2.41
N ILE A 119 9.94 -8.09 -2.05
CA ILE A 119 8.63 -7.82 -1.45
C ILE A 119 8.72 -7.02 -0.14
N LYS A 120 9.79 -7.19 0.64
CA LYS A 120 9.93 -6.48 1.91
C LYS A 120 10.17 -5.00 1.67
N GLU A 121 11.04 -4.64 0.74
CA GLU A 121 11.27 -3.26 0.32
C GLU A 121 10.04 -2.66 -0.35
N PHE A 122 9.37 -3.41 -1.23
CA PHE A 122 8.12 -3.01 -1.87
C PHE A 122 7.05 -2.64 -0.83
N LEU A 123 6.80 -3.51 0.16
CA LEU A 123 5.80 -3.27 1.19
C LEU A 123 6.17 -2.08 2.08
N GLN A 124 7.46 -1.86 2.36
CA GLN A 124 7.92 -0.70 3.12
C GLN A 124 7.65 0.62 2.37
N SER A 125 7.96 0.66 1.07
CA SER A 125 7.70 1.82 0.22
C SER A 125 6.19 2.04 0.04
N PHE A 126 5.39 0.98 -0.08
CA PHE A 126 3.93 1.07 -0.13
C PHE A 126 3.35 1.75 1.12
N ILE A 127 3.83 1.40 2.32
CA ILE A 127 3.38 2.05 3.57
C ILE A 127 3.67 3.55 3.53
N ARG A 128 4.87 3.93 3.06
CA ARG A 128 5.29 5.33 3.00
C ARG A 128 4.40 6.15 2.06
N ILE A 129 4.04 5.61 0.89
CA ILE A 129 3.13 6.33 -0.02
C ILE A 129 1.70 6.41 0.55
N VAL A 130 1.18 5.35 1.19
CA VAL A 130 -0.12 5.41 1.88
C VAL A 130 -0.12 6.48 2.97
N GLN A 131 0.96 6.59 3.74
CA GLN A 131 1.10 7.65 4.74
C GLN A 131 1.11 9.05 4.11
N MET A 132 1.70 9.23 2.93
CA MET A 132 1.61 10.50 2.21
C MET A 132 0.17 10.88 1.87
N PHE A 133 -0.68 9.92 1.51
CA PHE A 133 -2.10 10.17 1.27
C PHE A 133 -2.89 10.52 2.54
N ILE A 134 -2.48 10.00 3.70
CA ILE A 134 -3.11 10.32 5.01
C ILE A 134 -2.66 11.68 5.53
N ASN A 135 -1.38 12.03 5.35
CA ASN A 135 -0.80 13.24 5.93
C ASN A 135 -1.05 14.50 5.08
N THR A 136 -1.45 14.35 3.81
CA THR A 136 -1.76 15.47 2.91
C THR A 136 -3.25 15.83 2.83
N SER A 137 -4.10 15.17 3.64
CA SER A 137 -5.55 15.41 3.73
C SER A 137 -5.95 16.23 4.94
#